data_AF-A0A925G1Z2-F1
#
_entry.id   AF-A0A925G1Z2-F1
#
_cell.length_a   1.000
_cell.length_b   1.000
_cell.length_c   1.000
_cell.angle_alpha   90.00
_cell.angle_beta   90.00
_cell.angle_gamma   90.00
#
_symmetry.space_group_name_H-M   'P 1'
#
loop_
_entity.id
_entity.type
_entity.pdbx_description
1 polymer ?
#
loop_
_entity_poly.entity_id
_entity_poly.type
_entity_poly.pdbx_seq_one_letter_code
_entity_poly.pdbx_strand_id
1 'polypeptide(L)'
;MKRYFVCALVLALLFSAATAVTTAQTSRATIRGIVKDPNGAVIPGAQLKLINEETQETRTTQSGTEGEFAFSSLLPGSYRLEISATGFANFTRENIVLQVNQELRLDAPLAVGGVVTADYISDTLPSPLKKDSAALGTVIDNRQVTGLPLDGRNFFELNLLVPGAVPAAQGSAGSVRGDFSFSVNGAREDSNNFLLDGVYNVDPKLNTFGVRPSVDAIREYEMLTSTYDASFGRNPGAQVNVVLKSGSNDFHGSVFEFFRNGALDARNFFAPADEAKPKYQRNQFGFSFGGPIKRNKTFFFVDYEATRAREGITRIANVPTLLERAGDFS
;
A
#
# COMPACT_ATOMS: atom_id res chain seq x y z
N MET A 1 41.79 -13.09 -4.37
CA MET A 1 41.37 -12.10 -5.40
C MET A 1 40.44 -12.69 -6.45
N LYS A 2 40.78 -13.78 -7.16
CA LYS A 2 39.90 -14.38 -8.20
C LYS A 2 38.49 -14.77 -7.73
N ARG A 3 38.32 -15.26 -6.49
CA ARG A 3 36.99 -15.65 -5.94
C ARG A 3 36.06 -14.46 -5.70
N TYR A 4 36.57 -13.36 -5.16
CA TYR A 4 35.79 -12.13 -4.95
C TYR A 4 35.42 -11.45 -6.27
N PHE A 5 36.30 -11.54 -7.28
CA PHE A 5 36.04 -11.03 -8.62
C PHE A 5 34.91 -11.81 -9.32
N VAL A 6 34.90 -13.13 -9.18
CA VAL A 6 33.82 -13.98 -9.70
C VAL A 6 32.49 -13.72 -8.98
N CYS A 7 32.48 -13.55 -7.65
CA CYS A 7 31.27 -13.18 -6.91
C CYS A 7 30.74 -11.80 -7.34
N ALA A 8 31.61 -10.80 -7.51
CA ALA A 8 31.21 -9.47 -7.98
C ALA A 8 30.66 -9.50 -9.41
N LEU A 9 31.25 -10.30 -10.29
CA LEU A 9 30.80 -10.45 -11.68
C LEU A 9 29.45 -11.18 -11.77
N VAL A 10 29.22 -12.19 -10.93
CA VAL A 10 27.94 -12.90 -10.82
C VAL A 10 26.85 -11.98 -10.25
N LEU A 11 27.16 -11.16 -9.24
CA LEU A 11 26.23 -10.16 -8.71
C LEU A 11 25.88 -9.10 -9.76
N ALA A 12 26.86 -8.62 -10.52
CA ALA A 12 26.63 -7.66 -11.61
C ALA A 12 25.79 -8.26 -12.75
N LEU A 13 26.02 -9.54 -13.10
CA LEU A 13 25.23 -10.24 -14.10
C LEU A 13 23.77 -10.42 -13.65
N LEU A 14 23.56 -10.81 -12.38
CA LEU A 14 22.23 -10.93 -11.78
C LEU A 14 21.50 -9.58 -11.72
N PHE A 15 22.22 -8.48 -11.43
CA PHE A 15 21.65 -7.13 -11.46
C PHE A 15 21.28 -6.68 -12.88
N SER A 16 22.09 -7.05 -13.88
CA SER A 16 21.80 -6.73 -15.29
C SER A 16 20.62 -7.53 -15.85
N ALA A 17 20.46 -8.80 -15.46
CA ALA A 17 19.34 -9.64 -15.87
C ALA A 17 17.99 -9.18 -15.27
N ALA A 18 18.01 -8.53 -14.10
CA ALA A 18 16.81 -7.97 -13.47
C ALA A 18 16.27 -6.70 -14.18
N THR A 19 17.02 -6.11 -15.12
CA THR A 19 16.60 -4.90 -15.86
C THR A 19 15.84 -5.18 -17.16
N ALA A 20 15.63 -6.45 -17.52
CA ALA A 20 14.80 -6.81 -18.67
C ALA A 20 13.31 -6.55 -18.33
N VAL A 21 12.88 -5.34 -18.69
CA VAL A 21 11.52 -4.77 -18.69
C VAL A 21 10.40 -5.80 -18.51
N THR A 22 9.94 -5.96 -17.27
CA THR A 22 8.65 -6.59 -16.96
C THR A 22 7.57 -5.50 -16.97
N THR A 23 6.91 -5.26 -18.10
CA THR A 23 5.70 -4.42 -18.18
C THR A 23 4.47 -5.25 -17.78
N ALA A 24 4.39 -5.63 -16.50
CA ALA A 24 3.22 -6.34 -15.97
C ALA A 24 2.95 -6.01 -14.49
N GLN A 25 3.37 -4.83 -14.01
CA GLN A 25 2.95 -4.35 -12.70
C GLN A 25 1.57 -3.68 -12.84
N THR A 26 0.53 -4.38 -12.38
CA THR A 26 -0.87 -3.95 -12.46
C THR A 26 -1.27 -2.94 -11.39
N SER A 27 -0.39 -2.66 -10.41
CA SER A 27 -0.71 -1.78 -9.26
C SER A 27 -0.46 -0.30 -9.49
N ARG A 28 -0.50 0.14 -10.75
CA ARG A 28 -0.19 1.50 -11.12
C ARG A 28 -1.47 2.27 -11.41
N ALA A 29 -1.43 3.56 -11.10
CA ALA A 29 -2.54 4.45 -11.30
C ALA A 29 -2.53 5.06 -12.71
N THR A 30 -3.68 5.58 -13.12
CA THR A 30 -3.88 6.20 -14.43
C THR A 30 -4.57 7.55 -14.26
N ILE A 31 -4.05 8.58 -14.91
CA ILE A 31 -4.73 9.87 -15.07
C ILE A 31 -5.23 9.95 -16.50
N ARG A 32 -6.49 10.29 -16.71
CA ARG A 32 -7.04 10.55 -18.05
C ARG A 32 -7.98 11.74 -18.03
N GLY A 33 -8.30 12.28 -19.19
CA GLY A 33 -9.25 13.37 -19.27
C GLY A 33 -9.41 13.89 -20.68
N ILE A 34 -10.14 14.99 -20.79
CA ILE A 34 -10.35 15.71 -22.05
C ILE A 34 -9.94 17.17 -21.86
N VAL A 35 -9.18 17.68 -22.82
CA VAL A 35 -8.79 19.08 -22.94
C VAL A 35 -9.90 19.83 -23.71
N LYS A 36 -10.50 20.84 -23.08
CA LYS A 36 -11.62 21.59 -23.65
C LYS A 36 -11.41 23.10 -23.57
N ASP A 37 -12.05 23.85 -24.46
CA ASP A 37 -12.16 25.31 -24.38
C ASP A 37 -13.31 25.74 -23.44
N PRO A 38 -13.49 27.04 -23.16
CA PRO A 38 -14.57 27.52 -22.29
C PRO A 38 -15.97 27.33 -22.87
N ASN A 39 -16.08 27.10 -24.19
CA ASN A 39 -17.34 26.82 -24.89
C ASN A 39 -17.66 25.31 -24.93
N GLY A 40 -16.77 24.46 -24.39
CA GLY A 40 -16.91 23.00 -24.36
C GLY A 40 -16.42 22.28 -25.61
N ALA A 41 -15.80 22.99 -26.57
CA ALA A 41 -15.14 22.39 -27.73
C ALA A 41 -13.83 21.69 -27.31
N VAL A 42 -13.53 20.57 -27.93
CA VAL A 42 -12.31 19.79 -27.63
C VAL A 42 -11.09 20.42 -28.30
N ILE A 43 -9.93 20.35 -27.63
CA ILE A 43 -8.66 20.90 -28.12
C ILE A 43 -7.70 19.76 -28.45
N PRO A 44 -7.52 19.42 -29.74
CA PRO A 44 -6.54 18.42 -30.16
C PRO A 44 -5.12 18.98 -30.20
N GLY A 45 -4.11 18.13 -30.00
CA GLY A 45 -2.69 18.51 -30.10
C GLY A 45 -2.21 19.46 -28.99
N ALA A 46 -2.92 19.56 -27.87
CA ALA A 46 -2.43 20.25 -26.68
C ALA A 46 -1.28 19.44 -26.08
N GLN A 47 -0.20 20.11 -25.68
CA GLN A 47 0.94 19.46 -25.02
C GLN A 47 0.67 19.34 -23.54
N LEU A 48 0.75 18.11 -23.03
CA LEU A 48 0.57 17.79 -21.62
C LEU A 48 1.89 17.32 -21.03
N LYS A 49 2.20 17.82 -19.85
CA LYS A 49 3.39 17.49 -19.09
C LYS A 49 2.97 17.20 -17.64
N LEU A 50 3.07 15.93 -17.26
CA LEU A 50 2.80 15.46 -15.90
C LEU A 50 4.11 15.32 -15.14
N ILE A 51 4.20 15.94 -13.97
CA ILE A 51 5.41 15.99 -13.15
C ILE A 51 5.10 15.35 -11.81
N ASN A 52 5.87 14.33 -11.43
CA ASN A 52 5.84 13.79 -10.06
C ASN A 52 6.56 14.76 -9.12
N GLU A 53 5.90 15.24 -8.08
CA GLU A 53 6.44 16.31 -7.23
C GLU A 53 7.58 15.80 -6.33
N GLU A 54 7.54 14.52 -5.93
CA GLU A 54 8.54 13.88 -5.07
C GLU A 54 9.85 13.57 -5.82
N THR A 55 9.75 13.12 -7.08
CA THR A 55 10.91 12.63 -7.87
C THR A 55 11.31 13.57 -9.00
N GLN A 56 10.46 14.54 -9.35
CA GLN A 56 10.58 15.41 -10.53
C GLN A 56 10.63 14.63 -11.85
N GLU A 57 10.20 13.35 -11.85
CA GLU A 57 10.00 12.60 -13.09
C GLU A 57 8.92 13.31 -13.92
N THR A 58 9.25 13.57 -15.19
CA THR A 58 8.35 14.22 -16.13
C THR A 58 7.90 13.22 -17.19
N ARG A 59 6.59 13.12 -17.41
CA ARG A 59 5.99 12.41 -18.54
C ARG A 59 5.25 13.38 -19.42
N THR A 60 5.42 13.25 -20.73
CA THR A 60 4.77 14.12 -21.71
C THR A 60 3.89 13.31 -22.65
N THR A 61 2.74 13.87 -23.00
CA THR A 61 1.86 13.34 -24.05
C THR A 61 1.18 14.49 -24.78
N GLN A 62 0.44 14.20 -25.83
CA GLN A 62 -0.39 15.17 -26.56
C GLN A 62 -1.85 14.74 -26.50
N SER A 63 -2.78 15.70 -26.53
CA SER A 63 -4.19 15.37 -26.66
C SER A 63 -4.50 14.82 -28.06
N GLY A 64 -5.38 13.82 -28.11
CA GLY A 64 -5.85 13.19 -29.34
C GLY A 64 -6.87 14.03 -30.10
N THR A 65 -7.49 13.43 -31.11
CA THR A 65 -8.42 14.13 -32.01
C THR A 65 -9.72 14.58 -31.33
N GLU A 66 -10.13 13.89 -30.26
CA GLU A 66 -11.28 14.25 -29.43
C GLU A 66 -10.85 15.04 -28.18
N GLY A 67 -9.60 15.55 -28.16
CA GLY A 67 -9.01 16.26 -27.02
C GLY A 67 -8.67 15.35 -25.83
N GLU A 68 -8.78 14.05 -25.99
CA GLU A 68 -8.54 13.04 -24.97
C GLU A 68 -7.04 12.88 -24.67
N PHE A 69 -6.71 12.59 -23.42
CA PHE A 69 -5.35 12.25 -23.01
C PHE A 69 -5.36 11.18 -21.92
N ALA A 70 -4.25 10.44 -21.82
CA ALA A 70 -4.03 9.49 -20.74
C ALA A 70 -2.54 9.39 -20.38
N PHE A 71 -2.28 9.32 -19.08
CA PHE A 71 -1.02 8.92 -18.48
C PHE A 71 -1.27 7.64 -17.69
N SER A 72 -0.80 6.51 -18.21
CA SER A 72 -0.93 5.22 -17.54
C SER A 72 0.35 4.86 -16.80
N SER A 73 0.26 3.81 -15.96
CA SER A 73 1.42 3.26 -15.27
C SER A 73 2.15 4.27 -14.38
N LEU A 74 1.40 5.06 -13.62
CA LEU A 74 1.91 6.04 -12.64
C LEU A 74 2.06 5.39 -11.26
N LEU A 75 3.10 5.78 -10.54
CA LEU A 75 3.23 5.40 -9.13
C LEU A 75 2.26 6.26 -8.29
N PRO A 76 1.75 5.75 -7.16
CA PRO A 76 0.99 6.59 -6.24
C PRO A 76 1.86 7.72 -5.70
N GLY A 77 1.31 8.92 -5.55
CA GLY A 77 2.05 10.10 -5.11
C GLY A 77 1.40 11.41 -5.54
N SER A 78 2.11 12.52 -5.32
CA SER A 78 1.63 13.86 -5.69
C SER A 78 2.17 14.28 -7.05
N TYR A 79 1.30 14.86 -7.86
CA TYR A 79 1.57 15.24 -9.23
C TYR A 79 1.09 16.66 -9.53
N ARG A 80 1.75 17.29 -10.51
CA ARG A 80 1.29 18.49 -11.19
C ARG A 80 1.16 18.24 -12.69
N LEU A 81 0.05 18.71 -13.27
CA LEU A 81 -0.19 18.64 -14.71
C LEU A 81 -0.11 20.04 -15.33
N GLU A 82 0.81 20.21 -16.27
CA GLU A 82 0.98 21.42 -17.08
C GLU A 82 0.45 21.14 -18.49
N ILE A 83 -0.40 22.02 -19.01
CA ILE A 83 -0.98 21.91 -20.36
C ILE A 83 -0.78 23.21 -21.12
N SER A 84 -0.33 23.09 -22.37
CA SER A 84 -0.14 24.23 -23.28
C SER A 84 -0.67 23.92 -24.68
N ALA A 85 -1.40 24.85 -25.28
CA ALA A 85 -1.89 24.73 -26.65
C ALA A 85 -1.78 26.09 -27.38
N THR A 86 -1.48 26.06 -28.67
CA THR A 86 -1.37 27.29 -29.48
C THR A 86 -2.68 28.07 -29.48
N GLY A 87 -2.64 29.36 -29.13
CA GLY A 87 -3.83 30.21 -29.06
C GLY A 87 -4.59 30.15 -27.72
N PHE A 88 -4.11 29.36 -26.75
CA PHE A 88 -4.68 29.23 -25.42
C PHE A 88 -3.68 29.66 -24.34
N ALA A 89 -4.19 30.05 -23.17
CA ALA A 89 -3.37 30.27 -21.99
C ALA A 89 -2.85 28.93 -21.43
N ASN A 90 -1.68 28.94 -20.82
CA ASN A 90 -1.16 27.78 -20.10
C ASN A 90 -2.07 27.45 -18.92
N PHE A 91 -2.32 26.16 -18.74
CA PHE A 91 -3.11 25.63 -17.65
C PHE A 91 -2.21 24.79 -16.76
N THR A 92 -2.25 25.03 -15.46
CA THR A 92 -1.50 24.23 -14.48
C THR A 92 -2.43 23.75 -13.38
N ARG A 93 -2.40 22.45 -13.13
CA ARG A 93 -3.15 21.80 -12.07
C ARG A 93 -2.18 21.20 -11.08
N GLU A 94 -2.16 21.75 -9.87
CA GLU A 94 -1.31 21.29 -8.78
C GLU A 94 -2.10 20.35 -7.84
N ASN A 95 -1.40 19.78 -6.85
CA ASN A 95 -1.99 18.99 -5.77
C ASN A 95 -2.83 17.78 -6.26
N ILE A 96 -2.41 17.16 -7.36
CA ILE A 96 -3.03 15.93 -7.85
C ILE A 96 -2.47 14.77 -7.02
N VAL A 97 -3.20 14.37 -5.97
CA VAL A 97 -2.86 13.18 -5.19
C VAL A 97 -3.44 11.96 -5.89
N LEU A 98 -2.55 11.04 -6.28
CA LEU A 98 -2.89 9.82 -6.97
C LEU A 98 -2.66 8.61 -6.05
N GLN A 99 -3.72 7.84 -5.82
CA GLN A 99 -3.71 6.64 -4.98
C GLN A 99 -3.42 5.37 -5.79
N VAL A 100 -3.03 4.30 -5.11
CA VAL A 100 -2.87 2.95 -5.67
C VAL A 100 -4.12 2.52 -6.45
N ASN A 101 -3.90 1.91 -7.62
CA ASN A 101 -4.94 1.46 -8.56
C ASN A 101 -5.97 2.52 -8.96
N GLN A 102 -5.72 3.81 -8.68
CA GLN A 102 -6.69 4.84 -8.96
C GLN A 102 -6.73 5.16 -10.45
N GLU A 103 -7.94 5.22 -10.98
CA GLU A 103 -8.22 5.83 -12.27
C GLU A 103 -8.83 7.21 -12.03
N LEU A 104 -8.02 8.25 -12.24
CA LEU A 104 -8.41 9.63 -12.00
C LEU A 104 -8.78 10.30 -13.32
N ARG A 105 -10.04 10.72 -13.42
CA ARG A 105 -10.50 11.58 -14.52
C ARG A 105 -10.33 13.05 -14.16
N LEU A 106 -9.56 13.76 -14.97
CA LEU A 106 -9.26 15.18 -14.83
C LEU A 106 -9.51 15.90 -16.16
N ASP A 107 -10.69 16.49 -16.32
CA ASP A 107 -10.98 17.34 -17.46
C ASP A 107 -10.34 18.72 -17.26
N ALA A 108 -9.68 19.25 -18.29
CA ALA A 108 -8.90 20.47 -18.22
C ALA A 108 -9.47 21.56 -19.13
N PRO A 109 -10.13 22.60 -18.58
CA PRO A 109 -10.59 23.74 -19.35
C PRO A 109 -9.44 24.72 -19.61
N LEU A 110 -9.09 24.97 -20.87
CA LEU A 110 -8.12 25.98 -21.26
C LEU A 110 -8.83 27.28 -21.61
N ALA A 111 -8.39 28.38 -21.01
CA ALA A 111 -8.86 29.71 -21.40
C ALA A 111 -8.22 30.13 -22.74
N VAL A 112 -8.98 30.84 -23.58
CA VAL A 112 -8.47 31.42 -24.84
C VAL A 112 -7.41 32.49 -24.50
N GLY A 113 -6.27 32.44 -25.18
CA GLY A 113 -5.13 33.31 -24.91
C GLY A 113 -5.23 34.67 -25.61
N GLY A 114 -5.12 35.76 -24.83
CA GLY A 114 -4.88 37.13 -25.29
C GLY A 114 -3.78 37.78 -24.42
N VAL A 115 -3.00 38.69 -25.01
CA VAL A 115 -1.73 39.23 -24.47
C VAL A 115 -1.80 39.55 -22.96
N VAL A 116 -0.78 39.04 -22.24
CA VAL A 116 -0.54 38.98 -20.78
C VAL A 116 -1.09 37.70 -20.12
N THR A 117 -0.19 36.73 -20.09
CA THR A 117 -0.16 35.44 -19.38
C THR A 117 -0.57 35.58 -17.91
N ALA A 118 -1.79 35.15 -17.59
CA ALA A 118 -2.11 34.63 -16.26
C ALA A 118 -2.15 33.11 -16.39
N ASP A 119 -1.15 32.43 -15.81
CA ASP A 119 -1.21 30.97 -15.67
C ASP A 119 -2.45 30.63 -14.83
N TYR A 120 -3.36 29.82 -15.39
CA TYR A 120 -4.51 29.37 -14.62
C TYR A 120 -4.06 28.23 -13.72
N ILE A 121 -3.90 28.52 -12.44
CA ILE A 121 -3.60 27.54 -11.40
C ILE A 121 -4.92 27.13 -10.74
N SER A 122 -5.25 25.85 -10.80
CA SER A 122 -6.42 25.31 -10.13
C SER A 122 -6.02 24.43 -8.95
N ASP A 123 -6.50 24.78 -7.76
CA ASP A 123 -6.25 24.04 -6.50
C ASP A 123 -7.51 23.36 -5.94
N THR A 124 -8.55 23.21 -6.76
CA THR A 124 -9.77 22.52 -6.32
C THR A 124 -9.46 21.04 -6.14
N LEU A 125 -9.73 20.43 -4.98
CA LEU A 125 -9.54 18.97 -4.84
C LEU A 125 -10.44 18.21 -5.84
N PRO A 126 -9.94 17.13 -6.49
CA PRO A 126 -10.79 16.26 -7.30
C PRO A 126 -11.99 15.75 -6.50
N SER A 127 -13.12 15.50 -7.16
CA SER A 127 -14.25 14.86 -6.52
C SER A 127 -13.82 13.50 -5.93
N PRO A 128 -14.18 13.17 -4.68
CA PRO A 128 -13.86 11.85 -4.11
C PRO A 128 -14.65 10.72 -4.79
N LEU A 129 -15.61 11.05 -5.66
CA LEU A 129 -16.44 10.08 -6.35
C LEU A 129 -15.68 9.41 -7.50
N LYS A 130 -15.42 8.10 -7.37
CA LYS A 130 -14.90 7.27 -8.45
C LYS A 130 -16.02 6.99 -9.47
N LYS A 131 -16.11 7.82 -10.53
CA LYS A 131 -17.13 7.64 -11.61
C LYS A 131 -16.74 6.56 -12.62
N ASP A 132 -15.46 6.26 -12.69
CA ASP A 132 -14.85 5.46 -13.74
C ASP A 132 -14.54 4.02 -13.29
N SER A 133 -14.80 3.67 -12.03
CA SER A 133 -14.60 2.33 -11.48
C SER A 133 -15.84 1.85 -10.75
N ALA A 134 -16.24 0.61 -11.01
CA ALA A 134 -17.29 -0.07 -10.27
C ALA A 134 -16.77 -0.74 -8.99
N ALA A 135 -15.45 -0.74 -8.77
CA ALA A 135 -14.83 -1.42 -7.65
C ALA A 135 -15.22 -0.80 -6.32
N LEU A 136 -15.66 -1.64 -5.39
CA LEU A 136 -15.94 -1.25 -4.01
C LEU A 136 -14.71 -1.56 -3.16
N GLY A 137 -14.22 -0.56 -2.46
CA GLY A 137 -13.04 -0.72 -1.61
C GLY A 137 -12.71 0.54 -0.83
N THR A 138 -11.65 0.45 -0.04
CA THR A 138 -11.16 1.55 0.79
C THR A 138 -9.64 1.61 0.70
N VAL A 139 -9.12 2.82 0.49
CA VAL A 139 -7.69 3.11 0.60
C VAL A 139 -7.43 3.55 2.03
N ILE A 140 -6.41 2.97 2.65
CA ILE A 140 -5.97 3.28 3.99
C ILE A 140 -4.58 3.94 3.85
N ASP A 141 -4.52 5.22 4.15
CA ASP A 141 -3.34 6.05 3.92
C ASP A 141 -2.26 5.86 4.99
N ASN A 142 -1.03 6.35 4.74
CA ASN A 142 0.06 6.23 5.72
C ASN A 142 -0.28 6.83 7.09
N ARG A 143 -1.07 7.91 7.13
CA ARG A 143 -1.43 8.58 8.38
C ARG A 143 -2.31 7.68 9.24
N GLN A 144 -3.25 6.97 8.63
CA GLN A 144 -4.06 5.97 9.32
C GLN A 144 -3.21 4.76 9.74
N VAL A 145 -2.35 4.27 8.84
CA VAL A 145 -1.46 3.13 9.11
C VAL A 145 -0.53 3.37 10.30
N THR A 146 -0.01 4.58 10.45
CA THR A 146 0.94 4.93 11.52
C THR A 146 0.28 5.56 12.75
N GLY A 147 -0.89 6.19 12.59
CA GLY A 147 -1.55 6.97 13.63
C GLY A 147 -2.61 6.21 14.42
N LEU A 148 -3.13 5.09 13.90
CA LEU A 148 -4.10 4.27 14.61
C LEU A 148 -3.43 3.26 15.53
N PRO A 149 -4.05 2.92 16.68
CA PRO A 149 -3.49 1.93 17.58
C PRO A 149 -3.53 0.55 16.92
N LEU A 150 -2.36 -0.09 16.82
CA LEU A 150 -2.19 -1.43 16.26
C LEU A 150 -1.51 -2.32 17.27
N ASP A 151 -2.07 -3.49 17.57
CA ASP A 151 -1.33 -4.46 18.37
C ASP A 151 -0.22 -5.09 17.53
N GLY A 152 1.00 -5.12 18.09
CA GLY A 152 2.16 -5.68 17.43
C GLY A 152 2.55 -4.99 16.12
N ARG A 153 2.03 -3.76 15.89
CA ARG A 153 2.18 -2.98 14.64
C ARG A 153 1.64 -3.73 13.42
N ASN A 154 0.56 -4.48 13.62
CA ASN A 154 -0.06 -5.25 12.57
C ASN A 154 -1.11 -4.43 11.80
N PHE A 155 -0.72 -3.81 10.68
CA PHE A 155 -1.64 -2.98 9.90
C PHE A 155 -2.85 -3.73 9.33
N PHE A 156 -2.82 -5.05 9.23
CA PHE A 156 -3.99 -5.82 8.76
C PHE A 156 -5.20 -5.67 9.69
N GLU A 157 -5.01 -5.26 10.96
CA GLU A 157 -6.11 -4.92 11.87
C GLU A 157 -6.99 -3.79 11.31
N LEU A 158 -6.41 -2.88 10.52
CA LEU A 158 -7.15 -1.77 9.91
C LEU A 158 -8.10 -2.22 8.80
N ASN A 159 -7.95 -3.44 8.28
CA ASN A 159 -8.92 -4.01 7.33
C ASN A 159 -10.31 -4.14 7.96
N LEU A 160 -10.39 -4.26 9.29
CA LEU A 160 -11.67 -4.31 10.01
C LEU A 160 -12.41 -2.96 10.00
N LEU A 161 -11.76 -1.88 9.57
CA LEU A 161 -12.42 -0.58 9.35
C LEU A 161 -13.16 -0.54 8.00
N VAL A 162 -12.87 -1.48 7.10
CA VAL A 162 -13.49 -1.54 5.78
C VAL A 162 -14.88 -2.19 5.89
N PRO A 163 -15.94 -1.57 5.34
CA PRO A 163 -17.27 -2.15 5.37
C PRO A 163 -17.32 -3.57 4.79
N GLY A 164 -17.99 -4.46 5.50
CA GLY A 164 -18.11 -5.88 5.13
C GLY A 164 -16.96 -6.77 5.61
N ALA A 165 -15.90 -6.19 6.18
CA ALA A 165 -14.84 -6.95 6.84
C ALA A 165 -15.21 -7.27 8.30
N VAL A 166 -14.94 -8.51 8.71
CA VAL A 166 -15.13 -9.00 10.08
C VAL A 166 -13.93 -9.86 10.49
N PRO A 167 -13.63 -9.98 11.79
CA PRO A 167 -12.60 -10.91 12.25
C PRO A 167 -12.91 -12.34 11.80
N ALA A 168 -11.88 -13.12 11.49
CA ALA A 168 -12.06 -14.55 11.20
C ALA A 168 -12.63 -15.29 12.42
N ALA A 169 -13.22 -16.46 12.19
CA ALA A 169 -13.75 -17.29 13.26
C ALA A 169 -12.67 -17.59 14.32
N GLN A 170 -13.05 -17.56 15.59
CA GLN A 170 -12.14 -17.86 16.70
C GLN A 170 -11.53 -19.26 16.53
N GLY A 171 -10.21 -19.36 16.64
CA GLY A 171 -9.49 -20.61 16.43
C GLY A 171 -9.27 -21.01 14.97
N SER A 172 -9.62 -20.16 14.00
CA SER A 172 -9.35 -20.48 12.58
C SER A 172 -7.86 -20.66 12.31
N ALA A 173 -7.52 -21.50 11.33
CA ALA A 173 -6.14 -21.79 11.00
C ALA A 173 -5.37 -20.53 10.59
N GLY A 174 -6.01 -19.64 9.81
CA GLY A 174 -5.42 -18.37 9.39
C GLY A 174 -5.17 -17.41 10.55
N SER A 175 -6.12 -17.30 11.49
CA SER A 175 -5.98 -16.41 12.66
C SER A 175 -4.93 -16.90 13.65
N VAL A 176 -4.91 -18.22 13.94
CA VAL A 176 -4.01 -18.79 14.96
C VAL A 176 -2.57 -18.96 14.45
N ARG A 177 -2.40 -19.30 13.16
CA ARG A 177 -1.08 -19.64 12.60
C ARG A 177 -0.52 -18.56 11.67
N GLY A 178 -1.38 -17.71 11.11
CA GLY A 178 -1.02 -16.64 10.19
C GLY A 178 -0.98 -15.26 10.84
N ASP A 179 -0.94 -15.18 12.17
CA ASP A 179 -0.88 -13.95 13.00
C ASP A 179 -2.17 -13.09 12.96
N PHE A 180 -2.78 -12.91 11.79
CA PHE A 180 -4.08 -12.24 11.65
C PHE A 180 -4.85 -12.75 10.44
N SER A 181 -6.18 -12.73 10.52
CA SER A 181 -7.08 -13.11 9.45
C SER A 181 -8.44 -12.46 9.60
N PHE A 182 -9.10 -12.20 8.48
CA PHE A 182 -10.40 -11.54 8.41
C PHE A 182 -11.24 -12.16 7.30
N SER A 183 -12.56 -12.10 7.44
CA SER A 183 -13.53 -12.50 6.44
C SER A 183 -14.17 -11.26 5.84
N VAL A 184 -14.54 -11.31 4.56
CA VAL A 184 -15.12 -10.15 3.86
C VAL A 184 -16.35 -10.58 3.09
N ASN A 185 -17.47 -9.87 3.28
CA ASN A 185 -18.72 -10.12 2.57
C ASN A 185 -19.18 -11.61 2.64
N GLY A 186 -18.89 -12.29 3.75
CA GLY A 186 -19.22 -13.71 3.96
C GLY A 186 -18.24 -14.71 3.36
N ALA A 187 -17.19 -14.26 2.66
CA ALA A 187 -16.11 -15.14 2.20
C ALA A 187 -15.23 -15.63 3.36
N ARG A 188 -14.65 -16.82 3.19
CA ARG A 188 -13.69 -17.38 4.15
C ARG A 188 -12.41 -16.54 4.18
N GLU A 189 -11.70 -16.58 5.29
CA GLU A 189 -10.46 -15.85 5.48
C GLU A 189 -9.34 -16.25 4.51
N ASP A 190 -9.33 -17.52 4.10
CA ASP A 190 -8.43 -18.09 3.09
C ASP A 190 -8.88 -17.78 1.65
N SER A 191 -9.99 -17.08 1.47
CA SER A 191 -10.47 -16.61 0.17
C SER A 191 -10.05 -15.17 -0.12
N ASN A 192 -9.26 -14.53 0.75
CA ASN A 192 -8.66 -13.25 0.44
C ASN A 192 -7.37 -13.43 -0.36
N ASN A 193 -6.97 -12.37 -1.06
CA ASN A 193 -5.72 -12.32 -1.81
C ASN A 193 -4.91 -11.10 -1.34
N PHE A 194 -3.60 -11.27 -1.25
CA PHE A 194 -2.67 -10.24 -0.77
C PHE A 194 -1.62 -9.97 -1.83
N LEU A 195 -1.41 -8.69 -2.13
CA LEU A 195 -0.41 -8.18 -3.05
C LEU A 195 0.50 -7.20 -2.31
N LEU A 196 1.78 -7.21 -2.68
CA LEU A 196 2.80 -6.26 -2.24
C LEU A 196 3.44 -5.66 -3.49
N ASP A 197 3.28 -4.35 -3.68
CA ASP A 197 3.65 -3.63 -4.91
C ASP A 197 3.11 -4.30 -6.18
N GLY A 198 1.91 -4.88 -6.09
CA GLY A 198 1.25 -5.61 -7.16
C GLY A 198 1.74 -7.03 -7.42
N VAL A 199 2.68 -7.51 -6.62
CA VAL A 199 3.18 -8.88 -6.69
C VAL A 199 2.47 -9.74 -5.65
N TYR A 200 2.16 -10.97 -6.03
CA TYR A 200 1.51 -11.95 -5.16
C TYR A 200 2.30 -12.15 -3.85
N ASN A 201 1.67 -11.91 -2.71
CA ASN A 201 2.28 -11.92 -1.39
C ASN A 201 1.48 -12.78 -0.39
N VAL A 202 1.39 -14.07 -0.67
CA VAL A 202 0.56 -14.98 0.14
C VAL A 202 1.32 -16.25 0.49
N ASP A 203 1.14 -16.72 1.71
CA ASP A 203 1.54 -18.05 2.18
C ASP A 203 0.74 -19.14 1.45
N PRO A 204 1.38 -20.06 0.71
CA PRO A 204 0.68 -21.04 -0.12
C PRO A 204 -0.02 -22.16 0.67
N LYS A 205 0.23 -22.29 1.98
CA LYS A 205 -0.32 -23.34 2.83
C LYS A 205 -1.63 -22.92 3.49
N LEU A 206 -1.68 -21.69 4.01
CA LEU A 206 -2.85 -21.17 4.73
C LEU A 206 -3.60 -20.08 3.95
N ASN A 207 -3.05 -19.65 2.82
CA ASN A 207 -3.55 -18.52 2.03
C ASN A 207 -3.69 -17.21 2.86
N THR A 208 -2.72 -17.01 3.76
CA THR A 208 -2.55 -15.79 4.58
C THR A 208 -1.47 -14.90 4.00
N PHE A 209 -1.24 -13.71 4.52
CA PHE A 209 -0.17 -12.84 4.00
C PHE A 209 1.21 -13.50 4.11
N GLY A 210 2.04 -13.38 3.07
CA GLY A 210 3.37 -14.00 3.03
C GLY A 210 4.42 -13.19 3.80
N VAL A 211 4.61 -11.93 3.39
CA VAL A 211 5.51 -10.96 4.00
C VAL A 211 4.69 -9.80 4.53
N ARG A 212 4.88 -9.45 5.81
CA ARG A 212 4.31 -8.25 6.40
C ARG A 212 5.38 -7.17 6.48
N PRO A 213 5.33 -6.11 5.66
CA PRO A 213 6.24 -4.98 5.80
C PRO A 213 5.96 -4.20 7.09
N SER A 214 6.96 -3.45 7.56
CA SER A 214 6.78 -2.50 8.66
C SER A 214 5.78 -1.41 8.28
N VAL A 215 5.00 -0.93 9.24
CA VAL A 215 4.03 0.17 9.01
C VAL A 215 4.71 1.46 8.54
N ASP A 216 5.98 1.67 8.90
CA ASP A 216 6.76 2.83 8.47
C ASP A 216 7.22 2.73 7.01
N ALA A 217 7.26 1.52 6.45
CA ALA A 217 7.59 1.25 5.05
C ALA A 217 6.38 1.36 4.11
N ILE A 218 5.16 1.32 4.63
CA ILE A 218 3.92 1.35 3.84
C ILE A 218 3.62 2.80 3.44
N ARG A 219 3.43 3.06 2.13
CA ARG A 219 2.92 4.35 1.64
C ARG A 219 1.42 4.43 1.85
N GLU A 220 0.72 3.40 1.41
CA GLU A 220 -0.72 3.22 1.55
C GLU A 220 -1.05 1.80 1.13
N TYR A 221 -2.27 1.38 1.39
CA TYR A 221 -2.78 0.16 0.79
C TYR A 221 -4.27 0.27 0.50
N GLU A 222 -4.73 -0.51 -0.47
CA GLU A 222 -6.14 -0.58 -0.84
C GLU A 222 -6.68 -1.98 -0.53
N MET A 223 -7.90 -2.01 0.01
CA MET A 223 -8.67 -3.22 0.18
C MET A 223 -9.93 -3.13 -0.69
N LEU A 224 -9.95 -3.91 -1.77
CA LEU A 224 -11.12 -4.08 -2.63
C LEU A 224 -11.95 -5.25 -2.12
N THR A 225 -13.25 -5.03 -1.90
CA THR A 225 -14.16 -6.00 -1.28
C THR A 225 -15.17 -6.59 -2.27
N SER A 226 -15.42 -5.93 -3.39
CA SER A 226 -16.32 -6.40 -4.46
C SER A 226 -16.07 -5.67 -5.78
N THR A 227 -16.57 -6.26 -6.88
CA THR A 227 -16.67 -5.64 -8.21
C THR A 227 -15.33 -5.07 -8.74
N TYR A 228 -14.22 -5.63 -8.28
CA TYR A 228 -12.89 -5.34 -8.78
C TYR A 228 -12.65 -5.99 -10.14
N ASP A 229 -11.72 -5.43 -10.91
CA ASP A 229 -11.43 -5.84 -12.29
C ASP A 229 -10.82 -7.25 -12.39
N ALA A 230 -10.92 -7.88 -13.57
CA ALA A 230 -10.40 -9.21 -13.86
C ALA A 230 -8.87 -9.32 -13.73
N SER A 231 -8.14 -8.20 -13.71
CA SER A 231 -6.72 -8.16 -13.35
C SER A 231 -6.44 -8.67 -11.93
N PHE A 232 -7.42 -8.62 -11.02
CA PHE A 232 -7.38 -9.25 -9.72
C PHE A 232 -7.97 -10.66 -9.80
N GLY A 233 -7.10 -11.66 -9.84
CA GLY A 233 -7.48 -13.06 -9.97
C GLY A 233 -7.35 -13.88 -8.69
N ARG A 234 -7.41 -15.20 -8.88
CA ARG A 234 -7.12 -16.28 -7.92
C ARG A 234 -8.15 -16.51 -6.81
N ASN A 235 -8.60 -15.49 -6.09
CA ASN A 235 -9.52 -15.69 -4.96
C ASN A 235 -10.73 -14.73 -5.01
N PRO A 236 -11.92 -15.18 -4.58
CA PRO A 236 -13.17 -14.41 -4.70
C PRO A 236 -13.45 -13.44 -3.53
N GLY A 237 -12.63 -13.47 -2.47
CA GLY A 237 -12.76 -12.59 -1.30
C GLY A 237 -12.18 -11.20 -1.56
N ALA A 238 -11.60 -10.59 -0.53
CA ALA A 238 -10.98 -9.27 -0.71
C ALA A 238 -9.62 -9.35 -1.41
N GLN A 239 -9.30 -8.29 -2.14
CA GLN A 239 -8.00 -8.06 -2.74
C GLN A 239 -7.32 -6.94 -1.94
N VAL A 240 -6.26 -7.27 -1.22
CA VAL A 240 -5.48 -6.32 -0.42
C VAL A 240 -4.19 -6.01 -1.14
N ASN A 241 -4.02 -4.79 -1.61
CA ASN A 241 -2.83 -4.36 -2.33
C ASN A 241 -2.04 -3.32 -1.53
N VAL A 242 -0.90 -3.74 -1.01
CA VAL A 242 -0.01 -2.90 -0.20
C VAL A 242 1.05 -2.28 -1.08
N VAL A 243 1.25 -0.96 -0.97
CA VAL A 243 2.30 -0.23 -1.68
C VAL A 243 3.33 0.28 -0.70
N LEU A 244 4.60 0.00 -0.98
CA LEU A 244 5.72 0.48 -0.18
C LEU A 244 6.13 1.90 -0.58
N LYS A 245 6.74 2.60 0.37
CA LYS A 245 7.40 3.88 0.11
C LYS A 245 8.60 3.66 -0.80
N SER A 246 8.83 4.64 -1.66
CA SER A 246 10.01 4.78 -2.51
C SER A 246 10.79 6.02 -2.09
N GLY A 247 12.04 6.13 -2.54
CA GLY A 247 12.85 7.32 -2.27
C GLY A 247 12.37 8.53 -3.08
N SER A 248 12.61 9.73 -2.55
CA SER A 248 12.28 11.01 -3.17
C SER A 248 13.53 11.89 -3.34
N ASN A 249 13.38 13.11 -3.85
CA ASN A 249 14.46 14.09 -3.91
C ASN A 249 14.92 14.63 -2.55
N ASP A 250 14.15 14.36 -1.51
CA ASP A 250 14.43 14.80 -0.15
C ASP A 250 14.81 13.62 0.72
N PHE A 251 15.74 13.84 1.66
CA PHE A 251 16.05 12.84 2.66
C PHE A 251 14.97 12.85 3.74
N HIS A 252 14.40 11.68 4.00
CA HIS A 252 13.39 11.47 5.02
C HIS A 252 13.62 10.11 5.68
N GLY A 253 13.36 10.03 6.99
CA GLY A 253 13.38 8.77 7.69
C GLY A 253 12.68 8.84 9.04
N SER A 254 12.60 7.69 9.67
CA SER A 254 12.04 7.49 11.01
C SER A 254 12.91 6.51 11.79
N VAL A 255 12.90 6.63 13.10
CA VAL A 255 13.45 5.64 14.04
C VAL A 255 12.41 5.44 15.12
N PHE A 256 12.16 4.19 15.50
CA PHE A 256 11.12 3.86 16.46
C PHE A 256 11.50 2.69 17.38
N GLU A 257 10.87 2.67 18.54
CA GLU A 257 10.89 1.57 19.52
C GLU A 257 9.52 1.51 20.20
N PHE A 258 8.93 0.33 20.23
CA PHE A 258 7.66 0.04 20.88
C PHE A 258 7.89 -1.02 21.95
N PHE A 259 7.65 -0.61 23.18
CA PHE A 259 7.87 -1.43 24.36
C PHE A 259 6.55 -1.87 24.98
N ARG A 260 6.40 -3.17 25.24
CA ARG A 260 5.37 -3.71 26.13
C ARG A 260 6.00 -4.63 27.15
N ASN A 261 5.51 -4.59 28.39
CA ASN A 261 5.95 -5.54 29.41
C ASN A 261 4.85 -5.85 30.42
N GLY A 262 5.07 -6.91 31.20
CA GLY A 262 4.19 -7.32 32.27
C GLY A 262 4.15 -6.37 33.48
N ALA A 263 4.94 -5.28 33.52
CA ALA A 263 4.82 -4.26 34.55
C ALA A 263 3.77 -3.20 34.19
N LEU A 264 3.60 -2.92 32.89
CA LEU A 264 2.62 -1.99 32.36
C LEU A 264 1.27 -2.66 32.05
N ASP A 265 1.31 -3.89 31.53
CA ASP A 265 0.11 -4.63 31.13
C ASP A 265 -0.62 -5.21 32.33
N ALA A 266 -1.93 -5.44 32.24
CA ALA A 266 -2.69 -6.18 33.26
C ALA A 266 -2.30 -7.67 33.33
N ARG A 267 -2.69 -8.39 34.39
CA ARG A 267 -2.55 -9.86 34.46
C ARG A 267 -3.59 -10.50 33.54
N ASN A 268 -3.21 -11.55 32.81
CA ASN A 268 -4.19 -12.40 32.10
C ASN A 268 -5.17 -12.99 33.13
N PHE A 269 -6.47 -12.76 32.91
CA PHE A 269 -7.55 -13.22 33.79
C PHE A 269 -7.55 -14.74 34.01
N PHE A 270 -7.14 -15.51 32.99
CA PHE A 270 -7.13 -16.98 33.01
C PHE A 270 -5.87 -17.59 33.64
N ALA A 271 -4.89 -16.77 34.02
CA ALA A 271 -3.69 -17.26 34.70
C ALA A 271 -4.01 -17.52 36.19
N PRO A 272 -3.73 -18.72 36.75
CA PRO A 272 -4.07 -19.08 38.13
C PRO A 272 -3.66 -17.98 39.12
N ALA A 273 -4.58 -17.48 39.94
CA ALA A 273 -4.35 -16.26 40.73
C ALA A 273 -3.22 -16.40 41.77
N ASP A 274 -2.96 -17.64 42.19
CA ASP A 274 -1.91 -18.08 43.11
C ASP A 274 -0.52 -18.24 42.46
N GLU A 275 -0.43 -18.24 41.13
CA GLU A 275 0.83 -18.33 40.40
C GLU A 275 1.44 -16.96 40.05
N ALA A 276 2.77 -16.93 39.89
CA ALA A 276 3.47 -15.75 39.41
C ALA A 276 2.90 -15.28 38.06
N LYS A 277 2.83 -13.96 37.87
CA LYS A 277 2.36 -13.38 36.60
C LYS A 277 3.20 -13.93 35.44
N PRO A 278 2.58 -14.43 34.37
CA PRO A 278 3.32 -14.87 33.19
C PRO A 278 4.26 -13.76 32.69
N LYS A 279 5.51 -14.10 32.41
CA LYS A 279 6.49 -13.13 31.90
C LYS A 279 5.99 -12.59 30.57
N TYR A 280 6.04 -11.28 30.38
CA TYR A 280 5.78 -10.64 29.09
C TYR A 280 6.73 -9.46 28.91
N GLN A 281 7.51 -9.49 27.84
CA GLN A 281 8.41 -8.43 27.42
C GLN A 281 8.49 -8.45 25.89
N ARG A 282 8.10 -7.37 25.23
CA ARG A 282 8.16 -7.22 23.77
C ARG A 282 8.79 -5.88 23.44
N ASN A 283 9.83 -5.91 22.63
CA ASN A 283 10.49 -4.74 22.06
C ASN A 283 10.35 -4.84 20.54
N GLN A 284 9.79 -3.83 19.91
CA GLN A 284 9.67 -3.73 18.46
C GLN A 284 10.32 -2.44 18.01
N PHE A 285 11.46 -2.56 17.36
CA PHE A 285 12.27 -1.41 16.97
C PHE A 285 12.69 -1.48 15.52
N GLY A 286 13.02 -0.33 15.00
CA GLY A 286 13.36 -0.22 13.60
C GLY A 286 13.65 1.19 13.16
N PHE A 287 13.90 1.30 11.87
CA PHE A 287 14.07 2.56 11.19
C PHE A 287 13.61 2.44 9.74
N SER A 288 13.26 3.57 9.16
CA SER A 288 13.12 3.73 7.71
C SER A 288 13.91 4.94 7.25
N PHE A 289 14.50 4.87 6.07
CA PHE A 289 15.25 5.98 5.49
C PHE A 289 15.19 5.93 3.98
N GLY A 290 14.95 7.07 3.35
CA GLY A 290 14.93 7.20 1.90
C GLY A 290 15.43 8.56 1.44
N GLY A 291 15.75 8.63 0.16
CA GLY A 291 16.20 9.85 -0.50
C GLY A 291 16.88 9.59 -1.84
N PRO A 292 17.53 10.61 -2.42
CA PRO A 292 18.17 10.49 -3.72
C PRO A 292 19.58 9.93 -3.61
N ILE A 293 19.92 8.95 -4.46
CA ILE A 293 21.32 8.66 -4.82
C ILE A 293 21.80 9.74 -5.79
N LYS A 294 20.94 10.07 -6.77
CA LYS A 294 21.12 11.17 -7.72
C LYS A 294 19.79 11.87 -7.90
N ARG A 295 19.72 13.14 -7.52
CA ARG A 295 18.51 13.97 -7.65
C ARG A 295 17.92 13.88 -9.05
N ASN A 296 16.59 13.80 -9.11
CA ASN A 296 15.77 13.69 -10.31
C ASN A 296 16.08 12.46 -11.20
N LYS A 297 16.79 11.44 -10.68
CA LYS A 297 17.20 10.27 -11.48
C LYS A 297 17.14 8.94 -10.75
N THR A 298 17.73 8.85 -9.56
CA THR A 298 17.88 7.58 -8.85
C THR A 298 17.69 7.79 -7.37
N PHE A 299 16.83 6.97 -6.79
CA PHE A 299 16.36 7.08 -5.42
C PHE A 299 16.52 5.74 -4.71
N PHE A 300 16.60 5.78 -3.39
CA PHE A 300 16.62 4.58 -2.56
C PHE A 300 15.65 4.74 -1.39
N PHE A 301 15.19 3.61 -0.89
CA PHE A 301 14.44 3.50 0.35
C PHE A 301 14.88 2.21 1.04
N VAL A 302 15.07 2.27 2.35
CA VAL A 302 15.43 1.13 3.20
C VAL A 302 14.57 1.16 4.44
N ASP A 303 14.07 0.00 4.84
CA ASP A 303 13.42 -0.21 6.12
C ASP A 303 14.03 -1.40 6.86
N TYR A 304 13.98 -1.34 8.18
CA TYR A 304 14.33 -2.43 9.06
C TYR A 304 13.40 -2.42 10.26
N GLU A 305 12.79 -3.56 10.54
CA GLU A 305 12.01 -3.78 11.76
C GLU A 305 12.40 -5.11 12.38
N ALA A 306 12.51 -5.14 13.71
CA ALA A 306 12.75 -6.34 14.48
C ALA A 306 11.81 -6.39 15.68
N THR A 307 11.23 -7.57 15.92
CA THR A 307 10.46 -7.86 17.14
C THR A 307 11.24 -8.85 18.00
N ARG A 308 11.51 -8.48 19.25
CA ARG A 308 12.05 -9.38 20.28
C ARG A 308 11.02 -9.56 21.37
N ALA A 309 10.48 -10.77 21.49
CA ALA A 309 9.46 -11.11 22.49
C ALA A 309 9.95 -12.22 23.43
N ARG A 310 9.60 -12.08 24.71
CA ARG A 310 9.67 -13.12 25.72
C ARG A 310 8.33 -13.17 26.43
N GLU A 311 7.57 -14.23 26.19
CA GLU A 311 6.23 -14.39 26.71
C GLU A 311 6.02 -15.76 27.36
N GLY A 312 5.25 -15.78 28.44
CA GLY A 312 4.69 -16.98 29.03
C GLY A 312 3.25 -17.16 28.55
N ILE A 313 2.99 -18.26 27.84
CA ILE A 313 1.66 -18.57 27.34
C ILE A 313 0.89 -19.36 28.40
N THR A 314 -0.15 -18.77 28.96
CA THR A 314 -1.10 -19.48 29.83
C THR A 314 -2.00 -20.37 28.98
N ARG A 315 -2.02 -21.68 29.26
CA ARG A 315 -2.92 -22.63 28.62
C ARG A 315 -3.74 -23.35 29.68
N ILE A 316 -5.06 -23.28 29.56
CA ILE A 316 -5.96 -24.16 30.29
C ILE A 316 -6.06 -25.44 29.45
N ALA A 317 -5.66 -26.57 30.02
CA ALA A 317 -5.78 -27.86 29.38
C ALA A 317 -6.58 -28.78 30.30
N ASN A 318 -7.54 -29.48 29.72
CA ASN A 318 -8.17 -30.62 30.39
C ASN A 318 -7.18 -31.77 30.32
N VAL A 319 -6.76 -32.27 31.48
CA VAL A 319 -5.89 -33.44 31.60
C VAL A 319 -6.71 -34.60 32.14
N PRO A 320 -6.43 -35.85 31.74
CA PRO A 320 -7.11 -37.01 32.32
C PRO A 320 -7.00 -36.97 33.84
N THR A 321 -8.13 -37.14 34.50
CA THR A 321 -8.25 -37.37 35.93
C THR A 321 -7.44 -38.60 36.34
N LEU A 322 -7.16 -38.76 37.63
CA LEU A 322 -6.42 -39.92 38.11
C LEU A 322 -7.14 -41.25 37.79
N LEU A 323 -8.48 -41.24 37.75
CA LEU A 323 -9.30 -42.39 37.38
C LEU A 323 -9.19 -42.70 35.89
N GLU A 324 -9.31 -41.69 35.03
CA GLU A 324 -9.15 -41.88 33.58
C GLU A 324 -7.74 -42.40 33.21
N ARG A 325 -6.70 -42.02 33.97
CA ARG A 325 -5.34 -42.58 33.80
C ARG A 325 -5.22 -44.04 34.21
N ALA A 326 -6.11 -44.50 35.11
CA ALA A 326 -6.20 -45.89 35.54
C ALA A 326 -7.17 -46.72 34.65
N GLY A 327 -7.73 -46.12 33.60
CA GLY A 327 -8.67 -46.78 32.69
C GLY A 327 -10.13 -46.77 33.18
N ASP A 328 -10.43 -45.99 34.22
CA ASP A 328 -11.79 -45.77 34.71
C ASP A 328 -12.37 -44.49 34.07
N PHE A 329 -13.32 -44.67 33.17
CA PHE A 329 -14.01 -43.61 32.42
C PHE A 329 -15.49 -43.47 32.86
N SER A 330 -15.86 -44.06 33.99
CA SER A 330 -17.22 -44.03 34.51
C SER A 330 -17.59 -42.73 35.23
#